data_AF-A0A529I3X4-F1
#
_entry.id   AF-A0A529I3X4-F1
#
_cell.length_a   1.000
_cell.length_b   1.000
_cell.length_c   1.000
_cell.angle_alpha   90.00
_cell.angle_beta   90.00
_cell.angle_gamma   90.00
#
_symmetry.space_group_name_H-M   'P 1'
#
loop_
_entity.id
_entity.type
_entity.pdbx_description
1 polymer ?
#
loop_
_entity_poly.entity_id
_entity_poly.type
_entity_poly.pdbx_seq_one_letter_code
_entity_poly.pdbx_strand_id
1 'polypeptide(L)' 'MKVLHFFKTYWPDTFGGVERTIHAIAESTARHGVETQVLSLS' A
#
# COMPACT_ATOMS: atom_id res chain seq x y z
N MET A 1 1.72 -5.68 -14.17
CA MET A 1 0.44 -4.93 -14.05
C MET A 1 0.69 -3.71 -13.17
N LYS A 2 0.11 -2.54 -13.45
CA LYS A 2 0.31 -1.34 -12.62
C LYS A 2 -0.90 -1.12 -11.72
N VAL A 3 -0.69 -0.96 -10.40
CA VAL A 3 -1.75 -0.76 -9.40
C VAL A 3 -1.43 0.47 -8.56
N LEU A 4 -2.40 1.39 -8.46
CA LEU A 4 -2.36 2.51 -7.54
C LEU A 4 -3.32 2.23 -6.40
N HIS A 5 -2.81 2.15 -5.18
CA HIS A 5 -3.64 2.10 -3.99
C HIS A 5 -3.81 3.51 -3.42
N PHE A 6 -5.06 3.93 -3.22
CA PHE A 6 -5.41 5.26 -2.73
C PHE A 6 -6.15 5.16 -1.40
N PHE A 7 -5.64 5.84 -0.37
CA PHE A 7 -6.19 5.76 0.99
C PHE A 7 -6.23 7.13 1.66
N LYS A 8 -7.03 7.24 2.73
CA LYS A 8 -7.07 8.44 3.56
C LYS A 8 -5.78 8.66 4.35
N THR A 9 -5.23 7.59 4.94
CA THR A 9 -4.02 7.60 5.76
C THR A 9 -3.14 6.42 5.38
N TYR A 10 -1.82 6.61 5.47
CA TYR A 10 -0.83 5.55 5.26
C TYR A 10 0.35 5.72 6.22
N TRP A 11 1.22 4.73 6.28
CA TRP A 11 2.49 4.81 7.02
C TRP A 11 3.32 6.01 6.52
N PRO A 12 3.98 6.79 7.39
CA PRO A 12 4.17 6.58 8.83
C PRO A 12 3.12 7.24 9.74
N ASP A 13 2.12 7.96 9.20
CA ASP A 13 1.25 8.84 10.00
C ASP A 13 0.36 8.09 11.00
N THR A 14 0.05 6.83 10.68
CA THR A 14 -0.70 5.92 11.56
C THR A 14 -0.06 4.54 11.53
N PHE A 15 0.02 3.89 12.69
CA PHE A 15 0.50 2.51 12.81
C PHE A 15 -0.67 1.58 13.18
N GLY A 16 -1.62 1.48 12.26
CA GLY A 16 -2.82 0.66 12.39
C GLY A 16 -2.77 -0.65 11.60
N GLY A 17 -3.82 -1.46 11.74
CA GLY A 17 -3.93 -2.74 11.01
C GLY A 17 -4.13 -2.57 9.50
N VAL A 18 -4.71 -1.44 9.07
CA VAL A 18 -4.99 -1.15 7.67
C VAL A 18 -3.69 -0.89 6.91
N GLU A 19 -2.81 -0.05 7.45
CA GLU A 19 -1.52 0.31 6.83
C GLU A 19 -0.62 -0.92 6.68
N ARG A 20 -0.58 -1.79 7.70
CA ARG A 20 0.12 -3.08 7.64
C ARG A 20 -0.44 -4.00 6.56
N THR A 21 -1.75 -4.02 6.38
CA THR A 21 -2.40 -4.85 5.36
C THR A 21 -2.07 -4.36 3.96
N ILE A 22 -2.12 -3.03 3.74
CA ILE A 22 -1.74 -2.41 2.48
C ILE A 22 -0.28 -2.72 2.13
N HIS A 23 0.62 -2.59 3.11
CA HIS A 23 2.03 -2.92 2.94
C HIS A 23 2.23 -4.40 2.55
N ALA A 24 1.57 -5.32 3.26
CA ALA A 24 1.66 -6.75 2.96
C ALA A 24 1.12 -7.11 1.57
N ILE A 25 0.04 -6.44 1.11
CA ILE A 25 -0.48 -6.61 -0.24
C ILE A 25 0.53 -6.10 -1.28
N ALA A 26 1.09 -4.91 -1.08
CA ALA A 26 2.07 -4.34 -2.00
C ALA A 26 3.33 -5.23 -2.11
N GLU A 27 3.86 -5.70 -0.97
CA GLU A 27 5.04 -6.59 -0.96
C GLU A 27 4.75 -7.96 -1.58
N SER A 28 3.61 -8.57 -1.24
CA SER A 28 3.27 -9.92 -1.74
C SER A 28 2.99 -9.93 -3.24
N THR A 29 2.52 -8.81 -3.80
CA THR A 29 2.23 -8.69 -5.25
C THR A 29 3.47 -8.38 -6.09
N ALA A 30 4.54 -7.84 -5.49
CA ALA A 30 5.79 -7.55 -6.20
C ALA A 30 6.40 -8.80 -6.87
N ARG A 31 6.33 -9.97 -6.21
CA ARG A 31 6.81 -11.25 -6.77
C ARG A 31 6.06 -11.70 -8.03
N HIS A 32 4.90 -11.12 -8.28
CA HIS A 32 4.04 -11.41 -9.43
C HIS A 32 4.20 -10.38 -10.56
N GLY A 33 5.21 -9.50 -10.51
CA GLY A 33 5.43 -8.45 -11.51
C GLY A 33 4.37 -7.35 -11.47
N VAL A 34 3.75 -7.16 -10.30
CA VAL A 34 2.86 -6.02 -10.05
C VAL A 34 3.71 -4.85 -9.59
N GLU A 35 3.62 -3.76 -10.33
CA GLU A 35 4.20 -2.48 -9.96
C GLU A 35 3.16 -1.71 -9.16
N THR A 36 3.47 -1.41 -7.91
CA THR A 36 2.52 -0.89 -6.93
C THR A 36 2.95 0.49 -6.47
N GLN A 37 2.00 1.43 -6.45
CA GLN A 37 2.16 2.76 -5.87
C GLN A 37 1.10 2.99 -4.79
N VAL A 38 1.46 3.73 -3.74
CA VAL A 38 0.53 4.12 -2.67
C VAL A 38 0.46 5.64 -2.64
N LEU A 39 -0.77 6.18 -2.67
CA LEU A 39 -1.06 7.59 -2.51
C LEU A 39 -1.98 7.77 -1.31
N SER A 40 -1.58 8.60 -0.34
CA SER A 40 -2.39 8.98 0.81
C SER A 40 -2.76 10.46 0.78
N LEU A 41 -3.86 10.81 1.46
CA LEU A 41 -4.33 12.18 1.66
C LEU A 41 -3.89 12.79 3.00
N SER A 42 -2.83 12.23 3.61
CA SER A 42 -2.28 12.66 4.89
C SER A 42 -1.80 14.11 4.90
#